data_AF-A0A923YWK6-F1
#
_entry.id   AF-A0A923YWK6-F1
#
_cell.length_a   1.000
_cell.length_b   1.000
_cell.length_c   1.000
_cell.angle_alpha   90.00
_cell.angle_beta   90.00
_cell.angle_gamma   90.00
#
_symmetry.space_group_name_H-M   'P 1'
#
loop_
_entity.id
_entity.type
_entity.pdbx_description
1 polymer ?
#
loop_
_entity_poly.entity_id
_entity_poly.type
_entity_poly.pdbx_seq_one_letter_code
_entity_poly.pdbx_strand_id
1 'polypeptide(L)' 'MTALRPDLAAIAAAVPHGARVLDVGCGDGALLAALRAEKGVDGRGIELSGANVAAAV' A
#
# COMPACT_ATOMS: atom_id res chain seq x y z
N MET A 1 1.67 -15.42 -4.82
CA MET A 1 0.74 -14.55 -4.06
C MET A 1 1.16 -14.58 -2.61
N THR A 2 2.05 -13.69 -2.21
CA THR A 2 2.45 -13.57 -0.81
C THR A 2 1.25 -12.98 -0.06
N ALA A 3 0.69 -13.72 0.89
CA ALA A 3 -0.45 -13.25 1.66
C ALA A 3 -0.07 -11.97 2.41
N LEU A 4 -0.87 -10.92 2.26
CA LEU A 4 -0.67 -9.66 2.98
C LEU A 4 -0.69 -9.95 4.49
N ARG A 5 0.17 -9.27 5.26
CA ARG A 5 0.13 -9.40 6.72
C ARG A 5 -1.28 -9.08 7.24
N PRO A 6 -1.78 -9.74 8.30
CA PRO A 6 -3.16 -9.59 8.76
C PRO A 6 -3.57 -8.14 9.09
N ASP A 7 -2.64 -7.34 9.61
CA ASP A 7 -2.85 -5.92 9.91
C ASP A 7 -3.05 -5.09 8.63
N LEU A 8 -2.21 -5.31 7.61
CA LEU A 8 -2.36 -4.67 6.31
C LEU A 8 -3.65 -5.11 5.61
N ALA A 9 -4.06 -6.37 5.76
CA ALA A 9 -5.31 -6.88 5.20
C ALA A 9 -6.54 -6.20 5.83
N ALA A 10 -6.52 -5.96 7.14
CA ALA A 10 -7.58 -5.22 7.83
C ALA A 10 -7.68 -3.77 7.32
N ILE A 11 -6.54 -3.11 7.10
CA ILE A 11 -6.49 -1.77 6.50
C ILE A 11 -7.07 -1.81 5.08
N ALA A 12 -6.63 -2.77 4.25
CA ALA A 12 -7.08 -2.89 2.87
C ALA A 12 -8.61 -3.13 2.75
N ALA A 13 -9.19 -3.88 3.69
CA ALA A 13 -10.63 -4.10 3.77
C ALA A 13 -11.41 -2.81 4.09
N ALA A 14 -10.82 -1.87 4.82
CA ALA A 14 -11.45 -0.60 5.17
C ALA A 14 -11.39 0.45 4.04
N VAL A 15 -10.52 0.25 3.03
CA VAL A 15 -10.33 1.21 1.94
C VAL A 15 -11.41 1.03 0.86
N PRO A 16 -12.15 2.09 0.49
CA PRO A 16 -13.12 2.03 -0.60
C PRO A 16 -12.48 1.77 -1.97
N HIS A 17 -13.23 1.12 -2.86
CA HIS A 17 -12.82 0.98 -4.26
C HIS A 17 -12.66 2.35 -4.93
N GLY A 18 -11.61 2.51 -5.74
CA GLY A 18 -11.33 3.76 -6.46
C GLY A 18 -10.91 4.95 -5.59
N ALA A 19 -10.61 4.72 -4.30
CA ALA A 19 -10.17 5.78 -3.40
C ALA A 19 -8.81 6.38 -3.84
N ARG A 20 -8.57 7.63 -3.43
CA ARG A 20 -7.24 8.24 -3.49
C ARG A 20 -6.55 8.02 -2.14
N VAL A 21 -5.38 7.39 -2.15
CA VAL A 21 -4.69 6.93 -0.94
C VAL A 21 -3.29 7.52 -0.86
N LEU A 22 -2.92 8.03 0.32
CA LEU A 22 -1.55 8.38 0.67
C LEU A 22 -1.08 7.44 1.78
N ASP A 23 -0.10 6.60 1.49
CA ASP A 23 0.51 5.66 2.43
C ASP A 23 1.79 6.26 3.01
N VAL A 24 1.80 6.54 4.32
CA VAL A 24 2.90 7.23 5.02
C VAL A 24 3.71 6.20 5.79
N GLY A 25 5.00 6.08 5.47
CA GLY A 25 5.83 4.97 5.93
C GLY A 25 5.47 3.69 5.17
N CYS A 26 5.36 3.77 3.85
CA CYS A 26 4.85 2.68 3.02
C CYS A 26 5.76 1.44 3.01
N GLY A 27 6.98 1.52 3.58
CA GLY A 27 7.88 0.39 3.69
C GLY A 27 8.24 -0.19 2.31
N ASP A 28 7.91 -1.46 2.09
CA ASP A 28 8.12 -2.17 0.82
C ASP A 28 6.97 -1.99 -0.20
N GLY A 29 5.94 -1.20 0.14
CA GLY A 29 4.80 -0.94 -0.73
C GLY A 29 3.76 -2.06 -0.83
N ALA A 30 3.86 -3.12 -0.01
CA ALA A 30 2.95 -4.27 -0.11
C ALA A 30 1.47 -3.89 0.03
N LEU A 31 1.13 -2.98 0.93
CA LEU A 31 -0.24 -2.49 1.12
C LEU A 31 -0.73 -1.75 -0.13
N LEU A 32 0.07 -0.80 -0.63
CA LEU A 32 -0.28 0.00 -1.80
C LEU A 32 -0.47 -0.88 -3.05
N ALA A 33 0.39 -1.88 -3.22
CA ALA A 33 0.28 -2.86 -4.30
C ALA A 33 -1.04 -3.65 -4.24
N ALA A 34 -1.41 -4.14 -3.04
CA ALA A 34 -2.67 -4.85 -2.84
C ALA A 34 -3.88 -3.94 -3.13
N LEU A 35 -3.87 -2.70 -2.64
CA LEU A 35 -4.94 -1.74 -2.88
C LEU A 35 -5.09 -1.40 -4.37
N ARG A 36 -3.99 -1.25 -5.11
CA ARG A 36 -4.06 -1.00 -6.56
C ARG A 36 -4.65 -2.20 -7.29
N ALA A 37 -4.19 -3.41 -6.97
CA ALA A 37 -4.61 -4.63 -7.64
C ALA A 37 -6.07 -5.00 -7.35
N GLU A 38 -6.51 -4.89 -6.09
CA GLU A 38 -7.81 -5.40 -5.64
C GLU A 38 -8.88 -4.30 -5.57
N LYS A 39 -8.48 -3.05 -5.32
CA LYS A 39 -9.40 -1.93 -5.08
C LYS A 39 -9.33 -0.84 -6.16
N GLY A 40 -8.35 -0.89 -7.06
CA GLY A 40 -8.21 0.10 -8.12
C GLY A 40 -7.95 1.51 -7.59
N VAL A 41 -7.23 1.64 -6.47
CA VAL A 41 -6.93 2.96 -5.88
C VAL A 41 -5.93 3.76 -6.70
N ASP A 42 -6.07 5.09 -6.66
CA ASP A 42 -4.99 6.02 -7.00
C ASP A 42 -4.14 6.26 -5.75
N GLY A 43 -3.15 5.39 -5.57
CA GLY A 43 -2.28 5.38 -4.40
C GLY A 43 -0.96 6.12 -4.61
N ARG A 44 -0.39 6.71 -3.55
CA ARG A 44 1.01 7.18 -3.50
C ARG A 44 1.64 6.81 -2.16
N GLY A 45 2.91 6.43 -2.17
CA GLY A 45 3.68 6.16 -0.97
C GLY A 45 4.63 7.31 -0.63
N ILE A 46 4.83 7.58 0.65
CA ILE A 46 5.92 8.41 1.17
C ILE A 46 6.71 7.58 2.16
N GLU A 47 8.03 7.61 2.05
CA GLU A 47 8.93 6.86 2.90
C GLU A 47 10.16 7.70 3.22
N LEU A 48 10.61 7.66 4.48
CA LEU A 48 11.72 8.45 4.97
C LEU A 48 13.04 7.67 4.82
N SER A 49 12.98 6.34 4.90
CA SER A 49 14.15 5.48 4.71
C SER A 49 14.52 5.38 3.24
N GLY A 50 15.70 5.89 2.87
CA GLY A 50 16.21 5.82 1.49
C GLY A 50 16.30 4.40 0.92
N ALA A 51 16.48 3.38 1.77
CA ALA A 51 16.47 1.98 1.35
C ALA A 51 15.07 1.49 0.93
N ASN A 52 14.03 2.00 1.57
CA ASN A 52 12.63 1.64 1.28
C ASN A 52 12.05 2.49 0.14
N VAL A 53 12.55 3.71 -0.07
CA VAL A 53 12.20 4.55 -1.25
C VAL A 53 12.53 3.85 -2.56
N ALA A 54 13.63 3.09 -2.63
CA ALA A 54 13.99 2.33 -3.84
C ALA A 54 13.08 1.12 -4.11
N ALA A 55 12.38 0.63 -3.08
CA ALA A 55 11.43 -0.48 -3.18
C ALA A 55 9.98 -0.02 -3.40
N ALA A 56 9.67 1.24 -3.10
CA ALA A 56 8.38 1.87 -3.35
C ALA A 56 8.25 2.22 -4.84
N VAL A 57 7.84 1.23 -5.66
CA VAL A 57 7.52 1.41 -7.09
C VAL A 57 6.01 1.45 -7.31
#